data_AF-A0A367JAE7-F1
#
_entry.id   AF-A0A367JAE7-F1
#
_cell.length_a   1.000
_cell.length_b   1.000
_cell.length_c   1.000
_cell.angle_alpha   90.00
_cell.angle_beta   90.00
_cell.angle_gamma   90.00
#
_symmetry.space_group_name_H-M   'P 1'
#
loop_
_entity.id
_entity.type
_entity.pdbx_description
1 polymer ?
#
loop_
_entity_poly.entity_id
_entity_poly.type
_entity_poly.pdbx_seq_one_letter_code
_entity_poly.pdbx_strand_id
1 'polypeptide(L)'
;MSCQSCSGCFTGSSCSTKENTTQDKTRFEDLLEKANSEPEEYQKEHSHVIPTIIVQLSKNVYASQTVLFKAYDLLERPQFIQLSKYLYDFKLTGEHIAWADEYVKGDIKQLLDILQQEEERSKLLQYCDEQAEIYELFTNLPSGTVRRIGKTG
;
A
#
# COMPACT_ATOMS: atom_id res chain seq x y z
N MET A 1 -19.03 -49.45 -33.36
CA MET A 1 -17.97 -48.51 -32.95
C MET A 1 -18.21 -48.15 -31.50
N SER A 2 -17.17 -48.25 -30.69
CA SER A 2 -17.17 -48.49 -29.25
C SER A 2 -17.66 -47.33 -28.37
N CYS A 3 -18.67 -47.60 -27.56
CA CYS A 3 -18.91 -46.93 -26.28
C CYS A 3 -18.09 -47.66 -25.20
N GLN A 4 -17.16 -46.99 -24.52
CA GLN A 4 -16.58 -47.43 -23.23
C GLN A 4 -16.24 -46.23 -22.32
N SER A 5 -17.11 -46.02 -21.33
CA SER A 5 -16.88 -45.78 -19.88
C SER A 5 -15.61 -45.09 -19.33
N CYS A 6 -15.90 -44.03 -18.56
CA CYS A 6 -15.33 -43.54 -17.29
C CYS A 6 -13.98 -44.08 -16.75
N SER A 7 -13.07 -43.15 -16.46
CA SER A 7 -12.08 -43.15 -15.37
C SER A 7 -11.68 -41.67 -15.17
N GLY A 8 -12.06 -40.94 -14.11
CA GLY A 8 -11.70 -41.18 -12.72
C GLY A 8 -10.47 -40.32 -12.35
N CYS A 9 -10.68 -39.09 -11.86
CA CYS A 9 -9.71 -38.42 -11.00
C CYS A 9 -10.44 -37.47 -10.03
N PHE A 10 -10.90 -38.06 -8.92
CA PHE A 10 -11.10 -37.36 -7.65
C PHE A 10 -9.78 -37.43 -6.88
N THR A 11 -9.07 -36.32 -6.80
CA THR A 11 -8.19 -35.94 -5.68
C THR A 11 -8.41 -34.42 -5.54
N GLY A 12 -9.00 -33.89 -4.48
CA GLY A 12 -8.53 -34.03 -3.11
C GLY A 12 -7.62 -32.84 -2.79
N SER A 13 -8.24 -31.75 -2.34
CA SER A 13 -7.67 -30.60 -1.60
C SER A 13 -6.26 -30.12 -1.97
N SER A 14 -6.20 -28.96 -2.63
CA SER A 14 -5.37 -27.86 -2.13
C SER A 14 -5.88 -26.54 -2.72
N CYS A 15 -6.55 -25.74 -1.90
CA CYS A 15 -6.72 -24.31 -2.13
C CYS A 15 -5.31 -23.71 -2.10
N SER A 16 -4.65 -23.74 -3.26
CA SER A 16 -3.35 -23.11 -3.43
C SER A 16 -3.63 -21.65 -3.73
N THR A 17 -3.65 -20.81 -2.69
CA THR A 17 -3.49 -19.36 -2.81
C THR A 17 -2.09 -19.08 -3.35
N LYS A 18 -1.88 -19.36 -4.64
CA LYS A 18 -0.67 -18.97 -5.36
C LYS A 18 -0.81 -17.49 -5.73
N GLU A 19 -0.11 -16.67 -4.95
CA GLU A 19 0.40 -15.35 -5.29
C GLU A 19 -0.58 -14.36 -5.95
N ASN A 20 -1.48 -13.78 -5.15
CA ASN A 20 -2.21 -12.56 -5.52
C ASN A 20 -1.29 -11.33 -5.67
N THR A 21 -0.03 -11.41 -5.24
CA THR A 21 0.91 -10.28 -5.23
C THR A 21 1.13 -9.67 -6.62
N THR A 22 1.17 -10.47 -7.68
CA THR A 22 1.37 -9.97 -9.04
C THR A 22 0.10 -9.30 -9.58
N GLN A 23 -1.07 -9.89 -9.33
CA GLN A 23 -2.36 -9.31 -9.72
C GLN A 23 -2.66 -8.01 -8.96
N ASP A 24 -2.31 -7.93 -7.68
CA ASP A 24 -2.50 -6.72 -6.86
C ASP A 24 -1.54 -5.59 -7.27
N LYS A 25 -0.32 -5.92 -7.72
CA LYS A 25 0.63 -4.94 -8.28
C LYS A 25 0.09 -4.33 -9.57
N THR A 26 -0.29 -5.16 -10.54
CA THR A 26 -0.87 -4.70 -11.81
C THR A 26 -2.11 -3.87 -11.56
N ARG A 27 -2.96 -4.27 -10.59
CA ARG A 27 -4.18 -3.54 -10.26
C ARG A 27 -3.90 -2.16 -9.63
N PHE A 28 -2.88 -2.02 -8.80
CA PHE A 28 -2.56 -0.72 -8.20
C PHE A 28 -1.92 0.21 -9.23
N GLU A 29 -1.03 -0.30 -10.08
CA GLU A 29 -0.45 0.44 -11.20
C GLU A 29 -1.55 0.95 -12.15
N ASP A 30 -2.53 0.10 -12.52
CA ASP A 30 -3.69 0.50 -13.32
C ASP A 30 -4.50 1.65 -12.67
N LEU A 31 -4.59 1.68 -11.34
CA LEU A 31 -5.27 2.77 -10.62
C LEU A 31 -4.48 4.08 -10.71
N LEU A 32 -3.14 4.01 -10.59
CA LEU A 32 -2.28 5.19 -10.74
C LEU A 32 -2.33 5.74 -12.18
N GLU A 33 -2.35 4.86 -13.18
CA GLU A 33 -2.48 5.27 -14.59
C GLU A 33 -3.84 5.93 -14.88
N LYS A 34 -4.93 5.37 -14.35
CA LYS A 34 -6.26 6.00 -14.41
C LYS A 34 -6.28 7.35 -13.70
N ALA A 35 -5.66 7.43 -12.52
CA ALA A 35 -5.58 8.68 -11.77
C ALA A 35 -4.86 9.79 -12.56
N ASN A 36 -3.87 9.42 -13.38
CA ASN A 36 -3.08 10.34 -14.17
C ASN A 36 -3.73 10.74 -15.50
N SER A 37 -4.56 9.87 -16.08
CA SER A 37 -5.15 10.06 -17.41
C SER A 37 -6.53 10.73 -17.40
N GLU A 38 -7.28 10.62 -16.29
CA GLU A 38 -8.59 11.26 -16.19
C GLU A 38 -8.47 12.79 -15.98
N PRO A 39 -9.31 13.60 -16.67
CA PRO A 39 -9.41 15.03 -16.40
C PRO A 39 -9.83 15.31 -14.95
N GLU A 40 -9.31 16.39 -14.34
CA GLU A 40 -9.59 16.72 -12.92
C GLU A 40 -11.07 16.95 -12.62
N GLU A 41 -11.81 17.52 -13.58
CA GLU A 41 -13.25 17.74 -13.48
C GLU A 41 -14.02 16.42 -13.35
N TYR A 42 -13.60 15.39 -14.11
CA TYR A 42 -14.20 14.06 -14.05
C TYR A 42 -13.92 13.36 -12.71
N GLN A 43 -12.73 13.61 -12.14
CA GLN A 43 -12.37 13.00 -10.86
C GLN A 43 -13.14 13.56 -9.66
N LYS A 44 -13.40 14.87 -9.66
CA LYS A 44 -14.10 15.52 -8.55
C LYS A 44 -15.57 15.14 -8.48
N GLU A 45 -16.23 14.93 -9.62
CA GLU A 45 -17.67 14.69 -9.65
C GLU A 45 -18.04 13.21 -9.60
N HIS A 46 -17.26 12.34 -10.26
CA HIS A 46 -17.72 10.97 -10.55
C HIS A 46 -16.66 9.87 -10.43
N SER A 47 -15.38 10.19 -10.19
CA SER A 47 -14.34 9.17 -10.07
C SER A 47 -14.10 8.77 -8.62
N HIS A 48 -14.14 7.47 -8.37
CA HIS A 48 -13.72 6.89 -7.10
C HIS A 48 -12.25 6.44 -7.12
N VAL A 49 -11.46 6.82 -8.14
CA VAL A 49 -10.07 6.34 -8.29
C VAL A 49 -9.19 6.79 -7.13
N ILE A 50 -9.14 8.09 -6.82
CA ILE A 50 -8.35 8.61 -5.68
C ILE A 50 -8.83 8.02 -4.35
N PRO A 51 -10.14 8.03 -4.00
CA PRO A 51 -10.63 7.33 -2.81
C PRO A 51 -10.23 5.84 -2.76
N THR A 52 -10.23 5.15 -3.91
CA THR A 52 -9.83 3.73 -3.97
C THR A 52 -8.35 3.55 -3.69
N ILE A 53 -7.48 4.40 -4.24
CA ILE A 53 -6.03 4.41 -3.94
C ILE A 53 -5.83 4.61 -2.43
N ILE A 54 -6.51 5.59 -1.84
CA ILE A 54 -6.43 5.89 -0.40
C ILE A 54 -6.84 4.69 0.45
N VAL A 55 -7.96 4.03 0.13
CA VAL A 55 -8.42 2.84 0.84
C VAL A 55 -7.43 1.68 0.73
N GLN A 56 -6.86 1.46 -0.46
CA GLN A 56 -5.89 0.37 -0.67
C GLN A 56 -4.59 0.58 0.12
N LEU A 57 -4.06 1.81 0.14
CA LEU A 57 -2.85 2.16 0.88
C LEU A 57 -3.08 2.16 2.39
N SER A 58 -4.20 2.73 2.85
CA SER A 58 -4.50 2.83 4.28
C SER A 58 -4.83 1.50 4.94
N LYS A 59 -5.20 0.45 4.18
CA LYS A 59 -5.58 -0.87 4.74
C LYS A 59 -6.63 -0.78 5.85
N ASN A 60 -7.56 0.18 5.74
CA ASN A 60 -8.59 0.50 6.74
C ASN A 60 -8.06 1.07 8.07
N VAL A 61 -6.80 1.48 8.14
CA VAL A 61 -6.24 2.23 9.27
C VAL A 61 -6.66 3.69 9.14
N TYR A 62 -7.50 4.16 10.06
CA TYR A 62 -8.07 5.51 10.02
C TYR A 62 -7.00 6.61 10.00
N ALA A 63 -5.98 6.52 10.86
CA ALA A 63 -4.90 7.51 10.91
C ALA A 63 -4.20 7.66 9.56
N SER A 64 -3.86 6.55 8.93
CA SER A 64 -3.25 6.50 7.60
C SER A 64 -4.16 7.04 6.51
N GLN A 65 -5.46 6.77 6.60
CA GLN A 65 -6.46 7.35 5.70
C GLN A 65 -6.50 8.88 5.82
N THR A 66 -6.46 9.42 7.04
CA THR A 66 -6.41 10.87 7.30
C THR A 66 -5.14 11.50 6.71
N VAL A 67 -3.98 10.86 6.87
CA VAL A 67 -2.71 11.32 6.27
C VAL A 67 -2.82 11.39 4.75
N LEU A 68 -3.40 10.37 4.12
CA LEU A 68 -3.53 10.32 2.66
C LEU A 68 -4.52 11.36 2.12
N PHE A 69 -5.63 11.61 2.81
CA PHE A 69 -6.53 12.71 2.43
C PHE A 69 -5.85 14.07 2.56
N LYS A 70 -5.15 14.31 3.67
CA LYS A 70 -4.32 15.51 3.85
C LYS A 70 -3.28 15.65 2.74
N ALA A 71 -2.63 14.56 2.35
CA ALA A 71 -1.65 14.57 1.27
C ALA A 71 -2.30 14.94 -0.07
N TYR A 72 -3.49 14.42 -0.35
CA TYR A 72 -4.24 14.76 -1.55
C TYR A 72 -4.68 16.24 -1.57
N ASP A 73 -5.03 16.81 -0.42
CA ASP A 73 -5.43 18.22 -0.31
C ASP A 73 -4.23 19.19 -0.43
N LEU A 74 -3.03 18.76 -0.02
CA LEU A 74 -1.83 19.62 0.05
C LEU A 74 -0.90 19.51 -1.16
N LEU A 75 -0.93 18.38 -1.87
CA LEU A 75 -0.06 18.12 -3.01
C LEU A 75 -0.81 18.35 -4.32
N GLU A 76 -0.08 18.73 -5.36
CA GLU A 76 -0.63 18.65 -6.71
C GLU A 76 -0.85 17.18 -7.09
N ARG A 77 -1.83 16.93 -7.95
CA ARG A 77 -2.20 15.57 -8.36
C ARG A 77 -1.00 14.72 -8.82
N PRO A 78 -0.06 15.20 -9.67
CA PRO A 78 1.11 14.41 -10.03
C PRO A 78 1.99 14.03 -8.83
N GLN A 79 2.13 14.94 -7.86
CA GLN A 79 2.90 14.70 -6.64
C GLN A 79 2.19 13.69 -5.73
N PHE A 80 0.86 13.76 -5.60
CA PHE A 80 0.09 12.76 -4.84
C PHE A 80 0.19 11.37 -5.46
N ILE A 81 0.09 11.27 -6.79
CA ILE A 81 0.25 10.00 -7.51
C ILE A 81 1.66 9.45 -7.30
N GLN A 82 2.68 10.32 -7.38
CA GLN A 82 4.07 9.94 -7.13
C GLN A 82 4.28 9.45 -5.69
N LEU A 83 3.73 10.16 -4.70
CA LEU A 83 3.75 9.74 -3.30
C LEU A 83 3.09 8.36 -3.13
N SER A 84 1.89 8.19 -3.70
CA SER A 84 1.13 6.93 -3.64
C SER A 84 1.91 5.77 -4.22
N LYS A 85 2.62 6.01 -5.32
CA LYS A 85 3.53 5.03 -5.93
C LYS A 85 4.66 4.64 -4.98
N TYR A 86 5.38 5.62 -4.43
CA TYR A 86 6.48 5.33 -3.49
C TYR A 86 6.01 4.58 -2.25
N LEU A 87 4.89 4.98 -1.65
CA LEU A 87 4.32 4.29 -0.51
C LEU A 87 4.04 2.81 -0.84
N TYR A 88 3.46 2.54 -2.00
CA TYR A 88 3.18 1.19 -2.45
C TYR A 88 4.44 0.37 -2.75
N ASP A 89 5.41 0.96 -3.45
CA ASP A 89 6.66 0.30 -3.86
C ASP A 89 7.47 -0.12 -2.63
N PHE A 90 7.60 0.78 -1.65
CA PHE A 90 8.31 0.53 -0.39
C PHE A 90 7.46 -0.19 0.67
N LYS A 91 6.24 -0.63 0.31
CA LYS A 91 5.32 -1.37 1.19
C LYS A 91 4.92 -0.60 2.47
N LEU A 92 5.01 0.72 2.43
CA LEU A 92 4.46 1.62 3.43
C LEU A 92 2.93 1.66 3.27
N THR A 93 2.23 0.80 4.00
CA THR A 93 0.76 0.67 3.96
C THR A 93 0.22 0.50 5.37
N GLY A 94 -1.07 0.73 5.60
CA GLY A 94 -1.62 0.57 6.96
C GLY A 94 -0.91 1.50 7.95
N GLU A 95 -0.58 0.99 9.13
CA GLU A 95 0.04 1.76 10.21
C GLU A 95 1.35 2.45 9.81
N HIS A 96 2.10 1.89 8.85
CA HIS A 96 3.36 2.49 8.39
C HIS A 96 3.21 3.91 7.85
N ILE A 97 2.07 4.22 7.22
CA ILE A 97 1.80 5.56 6.69
C ILE A 97 1.60 6.56 7.82
N ALA A 98 0.93 6.17 8.90
CA ALA A 98 0.75 7.02 10.07
C ALA A 98 2.11 7.31 10.74
N TRP A 99 2.95 6.29 10.91
CA TRP A 99 4.30 6.48 11.44
C TRP A 99 5.18 7.31 10.51
N ALA A 100 5.02 7.19 9.20
CA ALA A 100 5.74 8.04 8.25
C ALA A 100 5.34 9.51 8.39
N ASP A 101 4.05 9.83 8.60
CA ASP A 101 3.59 11.19 8.89
C ASP A 101 4.15 11.71 10.23
N GLU A 102 4.20 10.86 11.26
CA GLU A 102 4.82 11.20 12.54
C GLU A 102 6.32 11.52 12.41
N TYR A 103 7.06 10.71 11.63
CA TYR A 103 8.49 10.91 11.37
C TYR A 103 8.76 12.29 10.75
N VAL A 104 7.95 12.70 9.78
CA VAL A 104 8.02 14.02 9.15
C VAL A 104 7.24 15.11 9.89
N LYS A 105 6.70 14.80 11.08
CA LYS A 105 5.93 15.73 11.91
C LYS A 105 4.76 16.39 11.15
N GLY A 106 4.15 15.65 10.24
CA GLY A 106 3.05 16.12 9.43
C GLY A 106 3.43 16.89 8.16
N ASP A 107 4.72 17.04 7.81
CA ASP A 107 5.13 17.68 6.56
C ASP A 107 5.11 16.68 5.40
N ILE A 108 3.98 16.62 4.68
CA ILE A 108 3.78 15.71 3.55
C ILE A 108 4.78 15.96 2.41
N LYS A 109 5.20 17.21 2.19
CA LYS A 109 6.18 17.51 1.14
C LYS A 109 7.53 16.94 1.51
N GLN A 110 7.93 17.09 2.76
CA GLN A 110 9.13 16.46 3.29
C GLN A 110 9.07 14.92 3.16
N LEU A 111 7.92 14.29 3.39
CA LEU A 111 7.77 12.85 3.18
C LEU A 111 8.05 12.45 1.73
N LEU A 112 7.48 13.18 0.77
CA LEU A 112 7.74 12.93 -0.65
C LEU A 112 9.23 13.10 -1.01
N ASP A 113 9.89 14.10 -0.43
CA ASP A 113 11.33 14.36 -0.67
C ASP A 113 12.22 13.27 -0.05
N ILE A 114 11.88 12.78 1.15
CA ILE A 114 12.62 11.73 1.85
C ILE A 114 12.53 10.40 1.09
N LEU A 115 11.35 10.05 0.55
CA LEU A 115 11.17 8.81 -0.19
C LEU A 115 12.01 8.73 -1.48
N GLN A 116 12.40 9.88 -2.04
CA GLN A 116 13.28 9.98 -3.20
C GLN A 116 14.76 9.81 -2.85
N GLN A 117 15.16 10.12 -1.62
CA GLN A 117 16.54 10.10 -1.17
C GLN A 117 16.87 8.77 -0.49
N GLU A 118 17.78 7.98 -1.05
CA GLU A 118 18.04 6.61 -0.59
C GLU A 118 18.44 6.52 0.88
N GLU A 119 19.31 7.40 1.34
CA GLU A 119 19.78 7.42 2.74
C GLU A 119 18.64 7.77 3.70
N GLU A 120 17.91 8.86 3.42
CA GLU A 120 16.81 9.32 4.27
C GLU A 120 15.62 8.36 4.25
N ARG A 121 15.30 7.79 3.08
CA ARG A 121 14.31 6.72 2.94
C ARG A 121 14.68 5.54 3.83
N SER A 122 15.95 5.13 3.85
CA SER A 122 16.39 4.00 4.67
C SER A 122 16.18 4.26 6.17
N LYS A 123 16.44 5.51 6.63
CA LYS A 123 16.16 5.93 8.02
C LYS A 123 14.67 5.89 8.33
N LEU A 124 13.82 6.37 7.42
CA LEU A 124 12.36 6.30 7.56
C LEU A 124 11.86 4.85 7.63
N LEU A 125 12.35 3.96 6.75
CA LEU A 125 11.95 2.55 6.75
C LEU A 125 12.37 1.84 8.04
N GLN A 126 13.56 2.15 8.55
CA GLN A 126 14.01 1.66 9.86
C GLN A 126 13.12 2.17 10.98
N TYR A 127 12.79 3.46 11.00
CA TYR A 127 11.87 4.03 12.00
C TYR A 127 10.52 3.31 12.00
N CYS A 128 9.95 3.03 10.83
CA CYS A 128 8.71 2.26 10.72
C CYS A 128 8.83 0.82 11.24
N ASP A 129 9.99 0.17 11.06
CA ASP A 129 10.26 -1.17 11.60
C ASP A 129 10.34 -1.16 13.14
N GLU A 130 10.92 -0.12 13.72
CA GLU A 130 10.99 0.10 15.16
C GLU A 130 9.60 0.38 15.75
N GLN A 131 8.80 1.23 15.09
CA GLN A 131 7.42 1.49 15.51
C GLN A 131 6.54 0.24 15.43
N ALA A 132 6.76 -0.62 14.44
CA ALA A 132 6.06 -1.90 14.33
C ALA A 132 6.36 -2.81 15.54
N GLU A 133 7.61 -2.86 15.99
CA GLU A 133 8.01 -3.64 17.16
C GLU A 133 7.43 -3.09 18.47
N ILE A 134 7.50 -1.76 18.63
CA ILE A 134 6.89 -1.05 19.75
C ILE A 134 5.39 -1.34 19.79
N TYR A 135 4.69 -1.18 18.66
CA TYR A 135 3.25 -1.41 18.57
C TYR A 135 2.88 -2.84 18.96
N GLU A 136 3.59 -3.84 18.43
CA GLU A 136 3.39 -5.25 18.79
C GLU A 136 3.56 -5.49 20.29
N LEU A 137 4.60 -4.93 20.90
CA LEU A 137 4.88 -5.05 22.33
C LEU A 137 3.77 -4.43 23.19
N PHE A 138 3.35 -3.20 22.89
CA PHE A 138 2.35 -2.48 23.69
C PHE A 138 0.93 -3.01 23.49
N THR A 139 0.65 -3.67 22.37
CA THR A 139 -0.66 -4.28 22.07
C THR A 139 -0.73 -5.78 22.40
N ASN A 140 0.36 -6.36 22.93
CA ASN A 140 0.49 -7.80 23.18
C ASN A 140 0.23 -8.67 21.94
N LEU A 141 0.66 -8.20 20.75
CA LEU A 141 0.60 -8.97 19.52
C LEU A 141 1.84 -9.85 19.37
N PRO A 142 1.75 -11.01 18.70
CA PRO A 142 2.93 -11.78 18.33
C PRO A 142 3.93 -10.97 17.51
N SER A 143 5.22 -11.19 17.75
CA SER A 143 6.29 -10.58 16.96
C SER A 143 6.11 -10.87 15.46
N GLY A 144 6.20 -9.83 14.64
CA GLY A 144 6.04 -9.93 13.19
C GLY A 144 4.59 -9.94 12.70
N THR A 145 3.62 -9.64 13.56
CA THR A 145 2.22 -9.39 13.17
C THR A 145 2.14 -8.20 12.21
N VAL A 146 2.89 -7.12 12.50
CA VAL A 146 3.09 -6.00 11.60
C VAL A 146 4.29 -6.30 10.71
N ARG A 147 4.10 -6.22 9.39
CA ARG A 147 5.18 -6.48 8.43
C ARG A 147 6.33 -5.49 8.61
N ARG A 148 7.57 -5.99 8.62
CA ARG A 148 8.78 -5.17 8.51
C ARG A 148 9.09 -4.82 7.05
N ILE A 149 9.52 -3.60 6.80
CA ILE A 149 9.68 -2.98 5.48
C ILE A 149 11.13 -2.55 5.19
N GLY A 150 11.97 -2.35 6.20
CA GLY A 150 13.40 -2.04 6.02
C GLY A 150 14.27 -3.28 5.84
N LYS A 151 13.83 -4.43 6.37
CA LYS A 151 14.52 -5.72 6.27
C LYS A 151 14.06 -6.55 5.06
N THR A 152 14.22 -6.03 3.85
CA THR A 152 14.30 -6.88 2.65
C THR A 152 15.75 -6.92 2.23
N GLY A 153 16.45 -7.98 2.67
CA GLY A 153 17.61 -8.48 1.95
C GLY A 153 17.20 -9.13 0.63
#